data_AF-U2R1P9-F1
#
_entry.id   AF-U2R1P9-F1
#
_cell.length_a   1.000
_cell.length_b   1.000
_cell.length_c   1.000
_cell.angle_alpha   90.00
_cell.angle_beta   90.00
_cell.angle_gamma   90.00
#
_symmetry.space_group_name_H-M   'P 1'
#
loop_
_entity.id
_entity.type
_entity.pdbx_description
1 polymer ?
#
loop_
_entity_poly.entity_id
_entity_poly.type
_entity_poly.pdbx_seq_one_letter_code
_entity_poly.pdbx_strand_id
1 'polypeptide(L)'
;MNRDGFTLLAMGFTGKRATNFKLDYIEAFNTMEKQVQLPMTPEERLQLAMENSNRANHRLTDVEERVDDLESNAKLDPSEYAHIGKRVNKAVSDYVKVHRLQLTRKQRSELYKDISNGLNQVTGVRTRTQIRERDFDKAEKFIDDWRPSTATKMLIQQTELPLAGVAGD
;
A
#
# COMPACT_ATOMS: atom_id res chain seq x y z
N MET A 1 22.06 -6.27 -62.13
CA MET A 1 22.88 -7.11 -61.23
C MET A 1 22.10 -7.32 -59.94
N ASN A 2 21.88 -8.56 -59.50
CA ASN A 2 21.10 -8.89 -58.29
C ASN A 2 22.02 -9.08 -57.07
N ARG A 3 21.44 -9.19 -55.86
CA ARG A 3 22.19 -9.38 -54.61
C ARG A 3 23.13 -10.57 -54.69
N ASP A 4 22.64 -11.72 -55.14
CA ASP A 4 23.40 -12.95 -55.22
C ASP A 4 24.58 -12.85 -56.21
N GLY A 5 24.36 -12.20 -57.36
CA GLY A 5 25.42 -11.91 -58.33
C GLY A 5 26.46 -10.91 -57.82
N PHE A 6 26.05 -9.96 -56.98
CA PHE A 6 26.97 -9.06 -56.27
C PHE A 6 27.76 -9.79 -55.19
N THR A 7 27.11 -10.60 -54.36
CA THR A 7 27.77 -11.44 -53.34
C THR A 7 28.80 -12.37 -53.96
N LEU A 8 28.47 -12.98 -55.10
CA LEU A 8 29.38 -13.86 -55.85
C LEU A 8 30.65 -13.13 -56.32
N LEU A 9 30.51 -11.88 -56.79
CA LEU A 9 31.62 -11.05 -57.27
C LEU A 9 32.44 -10.44 -56.13
N ALA A 10 31.78 -10.00 -55.06
CA ALA A 10 32.40 -9.35 -53.90
C ALA A 10 33.28 -10.30 -53.08
N MET A 11 32.96 -11.61 -53.10
CA MET A 11 33.78 -12.63 -52.45
C MET A 11 35.11 -12.82 -53.20
N GLY A 12 36.24 -12.43 -52.59
CA GLY A 12 37.55 -12.32 -53.24
C GLY A 12 38.28 -13.64 -53.59
N PHE A 13 37.69 -14.80 -53.33
CA PHE A 13 38.29 -16.11 -53.64
C PHE A 13 37.83 -16.64 -55.01
N THR A 14 38.74 -17.17 -55.82
CA THR A 14 38.49 -17.59 -57.22
C THR A 14 38.83 -19.07 -57.46
N GLY A 15 38.17 -19.71 -58.43
CA GLY A 15 38.39 -21.12 -58.80
C GLY A 15 37.15 -21.99 -58.63
N LYS A 16 37.12 -23.20 -59.22
CA LYS A 16 35.90 -24.05 -59.29
C LYS A 16 35.32 -24.41 -57.92
N ARG A 17 36.17 -24.79 -56.96
CA ARG A 17 35.75 -25.15 -55.58
C ARG A 17 35.25 -23.91 -54.82
N ALA A 18 35.93 -22.80 -55.03
CA ALA A 18 35.56 -21.48 -54.51
C ALA A 18 34.16 -21.09 -55.02
N THR A 19 33.89 -21.20 -56.32
CA THR A 19 32.58 -20.88 -56.91
C THR A 19 31.46 -21.73 -56.32
N ASN A 20 31.64 -23.05 -56.19
CA ASN A 20 30.63 -23.93 -55.60
C ASN A 20 30.29 -23.53 -54.16
N PHE A 21 31.32 -23.29 -53.34
CA PHE A 21 31.11 -22.85 -51.95
C PHE A 21 30.31 -21.53 -51.87
N LYS A 22 30.56 -20.56 -52.77
CA LYS A 22 29.79 -19.30 -52.78
C LYS A 22 28.33 -19.53 -53.09
N LEU A 23 28.03 -20.43 -54.03
CA LEU A 23 26.66 -20.77 -54.40
C LEU A 23 25.94 -21.45 -53.23
N ASP A 24 26.57 -22.42 -52.59
CA ASP A 24 26.02 -23.11 -51.41
C ASP A 24 25.78 -22.14 -50.25
N TYR A 25 26.71 -21.20 -50.03
CA TYR A 25 26.57 -20.16 -49.00
C TYR A 25 25.40 -19.21 -49.30
N ILE A 26 25.28 -18.75 -50.54
CA ILE A 26 24.18 -17.87 -50.98
C ILE A 26 22.84 -18.58 -50.82
N GLU A 27 22.74 -19.85 -51.21
CA GLU A 27 21.53 -20.66 -51.07
C GLU A 27 21.13 -20.84 -49.60
N ALA A 28 22.09 -21.19 -48.74
CA ALA A 28 21.86 -21.33 -47.30
C ALA A 28 21.41 -20.00 -46.68
N PHE A 29 22.04 -18.89 -47.07
CA PHE A 29 21.67 -17.54 -46.61
C PHE A 29 20.25 -17.16 -47.04
N ASN A 30 19.90 -17.40 -48.31
CA ASN A 30 18.57 -17.13 -48.84
C ASN A 30 17.48 -17.98 -48.13
N THR A 31 17.81 -19.22 -47.78
CA THR A 31 16.92 -20.11 -47.02
C THR A 31 16.71 -19.60 -45.59
N MET A 32 17.79 -19.19 -44.93
CA MET A 32 17.73 -18.59 -43.59
C MET A 32 16.94 -17.27 -43.61
N GLU A 33 17.16 -16.40 -44.59
CA GLU A 33 16.45 -15.11 -44.69
C GLU A 33 14.94 -15.31 -44.84
N LYS A 34 14.50 -16.30 -45.63
CA LYS A 34 13.09 -16.67 -45.75
C LYS A 34 12.48 -17.18 -44.44
N GLN A 35 13.28 -17.80 -43.57
CA GLN A 35 12.84 -18.28 -42.25
C GLN A 35 12.81 -17.16 -41.19
N VAL A 36 13.73 -16.19 -41.28
CA VAL A 36 13.84 -15.07 -40.33
C VAL A 36 12.83 -13.96 -40.63
N GLN A 37 12.30 -13.89 -41.85
CA GLN A 37 11.13 -13.05 -42.14
C GLN A 37 9.93 -13.58 -41.38
N LEU A 38 9.68 -13.01 -40.20
CA LEU A 38 8.41 -13.13 -39.50
C LEU A 38 7.31 -12.76 -40.52
N PRO A 39 6.26 -13.59 -40.68
CA PRO A 39 5.16 -13.33 -41.60
C PRO A 39 4.25 -12.24 -41.02
N MET A 40 4.82 -11.09 -40.71
CA MET A 40 4.12 -9.94 -40.15
C MET A 40 4.48 -8.68 -40.93
N THR A 41 3.44 -8.09 -41.51
CA THR A 41 3.50 -6.77 -42.11
C THR A 41 3.98 -5.74 -41.09
N PRO A 42 4.50 -4.58 -41.53
CA PRO A 42 4.87 -3.49 -40.61
C PRO A 42 3.71 -3.06 -39.70
N GLU A 43 2.48 -3.11 -40.21
CA GLU A 43 1.25 -2.81 -39.45
C GLU A 43 1.00 -3.84 -38.34
N GLU A 44 1.12 -5.13 -38.63
CA GLU A 44 0.96 -6.20 -37.64
C GLU A 44 2.04 -6.14 -36.55
N ARG A 45 3.28 -5.76 -36.90
CA ARG A 45 4.35 -5.52 -35.92
C ARG A 45 4.04 -4.34 -35.00
N LEU A 46 3.53 -3.25 -35.55
CA LEU A 46 3.10 -2.10 -34.77
C LEU A 46 1.93 -2.47 -33.85
N GLN A 47 0.95 -3.21 -34.35
CA GLN A 47 -0.20 -3.66 -33.59
C GLN A 47 0.21 -4.59 -32.43
N LEU A 48 1.13 -5.53 -32.67
CA LEU A 48 1.65 -6.41 -31.61
C LEU A 48 2.43 -5.61 -30.54
N ALA A 49 3.24 -4.63 -30.95
CA ALA A 49 3.93 -3.75 -30.02
C ALA A 49 2.94 -2.94 -29.18
N MET A 50 1.91 -2.37 -29.81
CA MET A 50 0.82 -1.66 -29.13
C MET A 50 0.06 -2.56 -28.16
N GLU A 51 -0.27 -3.79 -28.56
CA GLU A 51 -0.98 -4.75 -27.71
C GLU A 51 -0.13 -5.13 -26.49
N ASN A 52 1.17 -5.39 -26.68
CA ASN A 52 2.10 -5.63 -25.59
C ASN A 52 2.19 -4.43 -24.64
N SER A 53 2.28 -3.20 -25.17
CA SER A 53 2.26 -1.97 -24.37
C SER A 53 0.95 -1.79 -23.61
N ASN A 54 -0.19 -2.03 -24.23
CA ASN A 54 -1.50 -1.92 -23.59
C ASN A 54 -1.67 -2.95 -22.46
N ARG A 55 -1.23 -4.19 -22.69
CA ARG A 55 -1.21 -5.23 -21.64
C ARG A 55 -0.27 -4.83 -20.50
N ALA A 56 0.90 -4.27 -20.80
CA ALA A 56 1.82 -3.79 -19.77
C ALA A 56 1.21 -2.65 -18.94
N ASN A 57 0.56 -1.68 -19.60
CA ASN A 57 -0.12 -0.56 -18.94
C ASN A 57 -1.24 -1.04 -18.01
N HIS A 58 -2.10 -1.96 -18.45
CA HIS A 58 -3.15 -2.50 -17.59
C HIS A 58 -2.56 -3.19 -16.35
N ARG A 59 -1.50 -4.00 -16.53
CA ARG A 59 -0.84 -4.66 -15.39
C ARG A 59 -0.19 -3.65 -14.45
N LEU A 60 0.32 -2.53 -14.96
CA LEU A 60 0.85 -1.45 -14.14
C LEU A 60 -0.27 -0.81 -13.30
N THR A 61 -1.42 -0.51 -13.89
CA THR A 61 -2.58 0.02 -13.16
C THR A 61 -3.03 -0.93 -12.05
N ASP A 62 -3.13 -2.23 -12.30
CA ASP A 62 -3.49 -3.22 -11.27
C ASP A 62 -2.43 -3.29 -10.15
N VAL A 63 -1.16 -3.07 -10.47
CA VAL A 63 -0.07 -3.05 -9.50
C VAL A 63 -0.11 -1.78 -8.66
N GLU A 64 -0.36 -0.62 -9.27
CA GLU A 64 -0.52 0.67 -8.58
C GLU A 64 -1.68 0.60 -7.58
N GLU A 65 -2.86 0.13 -7.99
CA GLU A 65 -4.02 -0.05 -7.10
C GLU A 65 -3.69 -0.95 -5.90
N ARG A 66 -2.96 -2.04 -6.14
CA ARG A 66 -2.54 -2.95 -5.06
C ARG A 66 -1.50 -2.33 -4.13
N VAL A 67 -0.63 -1.46 -4.62
CA VAL A 67 0.34 -0.75 -3.78
C VAL A 67 -0.39 0.25 -2.90
N ASP A 68 -1.30 1.05 -3.46
CA ASP A 68 -2.12 2.00 -2.70
C ASP A 68 -2.95 1.29 -1.60
N ASP A 69 -3.52 0.13 -1.94
CA ASP A 69 -4.22 -0.71 -0.96
C ASP A 69 -3.31 -1.24 0.13
N LEU A 70 -2.07 -1.63 -0.20
CA LEU A 70 -1.11 -2.13 0.78
C LEU A 70 -0.61 -1.03 1.71
N GLU A 71 -0.34 0.16 1.17
CA GLU A 71 0.08 1.34 1.92
C GLU A 71 -1.05 1.78 2.87
N SER A 72 -2.27 1.93 2.36
CA SER A 72 -3.42 2.36 3.18
C SER A 72 -3.84 1.32 4.24
N ASN A 73 -3.64 0.03 3.99
CA ASN A 73 -3.87 -1.07 4.94
C ASN A 73 -2.64 -1.40 5.81
N ALA A 74 -1.57 -0.61 5.73
CA ALA A 74 -0.43 -0.77 6.62
C ALA A 74 -0.85 -0.51 8.07
N LYS A 75 -0.23 -1.25 9.00
CA LYS A 75 -0.36 -0.94 10.44
C LYS A 75 0.39 0.35 10.72
N LEU A 76 -0.10 1.11 11.69
CA LEU A 76 0.65 2.25 12.21
C LEU A 76 2.05 1.84 12.63
N ASP A 77 3.03 2.68 12.30
CA ASP A 77 4.39 2.54 12.80
C ASP A 77 4.42 2.74 14.34
N PRO A 78 5.44 2.21 15.04
CA PRO A 78 5.63 2.44 16.46
C PRO A 78 5.57 3.91 16.90
N SER A 79 6.09 4.85 16.10
CA SER A 79 6.09 6.27 16.43
C SER A 79 4.69 6.90 16.34
N GLU A 80 3.91 6.54 15.32
CA GLU A 80 2.52 6.96 15.14
C GLU A 80 1.61 6.40 16.23
N TYR A 81 1.76 5.11 16.55
CA TYR A 81 1.02 4.50 17.65
C TYR A 81 1.35 5.19 18.99
N ALA A 82 2.62 5.54 19.22
CA ALA A 82 3.03 6.27 20.41
C ALA A 82 2.45 7.70 20.42
N HIS A 83 2.37 8.36 19.26
CA HIS A 83 1.75 9.67 19.11
C HIS A 83 0.27 9.66 19.46
N ILE A 84 -0.52 8.71 18.94
CA ILE A 84 -1.93 8.49 19.35
C ILE A 84 -2.01 8.29 20.87
N GLY A 85 -1.10 7.49 21.44
CA GLY A 85 -1.01 7.32 22.88
C GLY A 85 -0.81 8.63 23.65
N LYS A 86 0.10 9.50 23.18
CA LYS A 86 0.33 10.82 23.79
C LYS A 86 -0.91 11.72 23.66
N ARG A 87 -1.57 11.74 22.50
CA ARG A 87 -2.80 12.50 22.25
C ARG A 87 -3.94 12.07 23.18
N VAL A 88 -4.15 10.76 23.34
CA VAL A 88 -5.13 10.20 24.29
C VAL A 88 -4.85 10.66 25.73
N ASN A 89 -3.60 10.55 26.18
CA ASN A 89 -3.22 11.00 27.53
C ASN A 89 -3.44 12.51 27.71
N LYS A 90 -3.12 13.30 26.69
CA LYS A 90 -3.34 14.74 26.69
C LYS A 90 -4.83 15.08 26.76
N ALA A 91 -5.68 14.47 25.95
CA ALA A 91 -7.13 14.69 25.96
C ALA A 91 -7.75 14.41 27.34
N VAL A 92 -7.39 13.28 27.96
CA VAL A 92 -7.85 12.95 29.32
C VAL A 92 -7.32 13.95 30.35
N SER A 93 -6.03 14.32 30.26
CA SER A 93 -5.43 15.30 31.18
C SER A 93 -6.07 16.68 31.07
N ASP A 94 -6.28 17.16 29.85
CA ASP A 94 -6.86 18.46 29.56
C ASP A 94 -8.33 18.50 30.01
N TYR A 95 -9.10 17.43 29.79
CA TYR A 95 -10.46 17.31 30.33
C TYR A 95 -10.47 17.44 31.86
N VAL A 96 -9.60 16.70 32.56
CA VAL A 96 -9.50 16.74 34.02
C VAL A 96 -9.12 18.13 34.53
N LYS A 97 -8.18 18.81 33.87
CA LYS A 97 -7.74 20.17 34.23
C LYS A 97 -8.85 21.19 34.03
N VAL A 98 -9.49 21.19 32.86
CA VAL A 98 -10.56 22.15 32.50
C VAL A 98 -11.74 22.02 33.44
N HIS A 99 -12.12 20.79 33.81
CA HIS A 99 -13.23 20.51 34.71
C HIS A 99 -12.81 20.47 36.19
N ARG A 100 -11.54 20.74 36.51
CA ARG A 100 -10.96 20.77 37.87
C ARG A 100 -11.30 19.51 38.70
N LEU A 101 -11.28 18.35 38.07
CA LEU A 101 -11.69 17.10 38.71
C LEU A 101 -10.59 16.50 39.59
N GLN A 102 -10.95 16.10 40.81
CA GLN A 102 -10.07 15.34 41.71
C GLN A 102 -10.41 13.86 41.61
N LEU A 103 -9.72 13.16 40.71
CA LEU A 103 -10.02 11.77 40.39
C LEU A 103 -9.04 10.81 41.03
N THR A 104 -9.58 9.75 41.65
CA THR A 104 -8.83 8.55 42.03
C THR A 104 -8.29 7.82 40.80
N ARG A 105 -7.34 6.89 41.02
CA ARG A 105 -6.81 6.02 39.96
C ARG A 105 -7.92 5.26 39.24
N LYS A 106 -8.95 4.78 39.96
CA LYS A 106 -10.08 4.04 39.41
C LYS A 106 -10.94 4.93 38.51
N GLN A 107 -11.35 6.10 39.00
CA GLN A 107 -12.14 7.07 38.21
C GLN A 107 -11.38 7.52 36.95
N ARG A 108 -10.08 7.80 37.07
CA ARG A 108 -9.26 8.16 35.91
C ARG A 108 -9.15 7.01 34.89
N SER A 109 -9.13 5.76 35.35
CA SER A 109 -9.12 4.60 34.45
C SER A 109 -10.39 4.49 33.60
N GLU A 110 -11.55 4.93 34.11
CA GLU A 110 -12.80 4.93 33.35
C GLU A 110 -12.75 5.93 32.18
N LEU A 111 -12.13 7.09 32.36
CA LEU A 111 -11.89 8.04 31.25
C LEU A 111 -11.01 7.42 30.15
N TYR A 112 -9.95 6.71 30.54
CA TYR A 112 -9.07 6.04 29.58
C TYR A 112 -9.75 4.89 28.86
N LYS A 113 -10.62 4.13 29.53
CA LYS A 113 -11.43 3.09 28.88
C LYS A 113 -12.41 3.69 27.88
N ASP A 114 -13.10 4.78 28.25
CA ASP A 114 -14.08 5.47 27.42
C ASP A 114 -13.46 5.94 26.10
N ILE A 115 -12.37 6.74 26.16
CA ILE A 115 -11.69 7.21 24.96
C ILE A 115 -11.11 6.07 24.12
N SER A 116 -10.54 5.03 24.76
CA SER A 116 -9.94 3.90 24.03
C SER A 116 -10.99 3.06 23.32
N ASN A 117 -12.14 2.81 23.95
CA ASN A 117 -13.24 2.08 23.35
C ASN A 117 -13.88 2.87 22.21
N GLY A 118 -14.11 4.18 22.41
CA GLY A 118 -14.63 5.05 21.36
C GLY A 118 -13.68 5.12 20.16
N LEU A 119 -12.37 5.21 20.41
CA LEU A 119 -11.35 5.19 19.37
C LEU A 119 -11.39 3.90 18.55
N ASN A 120 -11.43 2.74 19.22
CA ASN A 120 -11.55 1.43 18.57
C ASN A 120 -12.85 1.33 17.74
N GLN A 121 -13.97 1.84 18.26
CA GLN A 121 -15.26 1.82 17.58
C GLN A 121 -15.27 2.70 16.32
N VAL A 122 -14.75 3.92 16.41
CA VAL A 122 -14.70 4.86 15.28
C VAL A 122 -13.75 4.35 14.19
N THR A 123 -12.62 3.77 14.56
CA THR A 123 -11.66 3.18 13.62
C THR A 123 -12.05 1.76 13.17
N GLY A 124 -13.13 1.18 13.70
CA GLY A 124 -13.62 -0.15 13.30
C GLY A 124 -12.69 -1.31 13.68
N VAL A 125 -11.81 -1.12 14.65
CA VAL A 125 -10.83 -2.14 15.08
C VAL A 125 -11.16 -2.71 16.44
N ARG A 126 -10.64 -3.91 16.74
CA ARG A 126 -10.82 -4.51 18.07
C ARG A 126 -9.89 -3.90 19.11
N THR A 127 -8.67 -3.60 18.71
CA THR A 127 -7.65 -3.02 19.59
C THR A 127 -6.94 -1.87 18.88
N ARG A 128 -6.58 -0.83 19.62
CA ARG A 128 -5.86 0.34 19.09
C ARG A 128 -4.58 -0.02 18.33
N THR A 129 -3.93 -1.11 18.69
CA THR A 129 -2.74 -1.66 18.00
C THR A 129 -3.02 -2.15 16.57
N GLN A 130 -4.29 -2.27 16.19
CA GLN A 130 -4.71 -2.71 14.85
C GLN A 130 -5.15 -1.55 13.95
N ILE A 131 -5.12 -0.30 14.44
CA ILE A 131 -5.41 0.88 13.61
C ILE A 131 -4.49 0.87 12.39
N ARG A 132 -5.07 1.21 11.24
CA ARG A 132 -4.39 1.30 9.94
C ARG A 132 -4.04 2.74 9.64
N GLU A 133 -3.03 2.97 8.80
CA GLU A 133 -2.64 4.32 8.41
C GLU A 133 -3.81 5.14 7.84
N ARG A 134 -4.66 4.53 6.99
CA ARG A 134 -5.86 5.22 6.47
C ARG A 134 -6.83 5.75 7.53
N ASP A 135 -6.81 5.16 8.72
CA ASP A 135 -7.68 5.51 9.83
C ASP A 135 -6.98 6.44 10.85
N PHE A 136 -5.74 6.85 10.58
CA PHE A 136 -4.94 7.70 11.47
C PHE A 136 -5.57 9.09 11.66
N ASP A 137 -5.90 9.80 10.58
CA ASP A 137 -6.52 11.13 10.66
C ASP A 137 -7.89 11.06 11.34
N LYS A 138 -8.63 9.98 11.08
CA LYS A 138 -9.91 9.70 11.72
C LYS A 138 -9.75 9.51 13.24
N ALA A 139 -8.70 8.79 13.65
CA ALA A 139 -8.32 8.61 15.05
C ALA A 139 -7.95 9.94 15.72
N GLU A 140 -7.12 10.76 15.07
CA GLU A 140 -6.74 12.08 15.58
C GLU A 140 -7.94 12.98 15.81
N LYS A 141 -8.80 13.10 14.80
CA LYS A 141 -10.01 13.91 14.86
C LYS A 141 -10.93 13.46 16.01
N PHE A 142 -11.11 12.16 16.19
CA PHE A 142 -11.89 11.64 17.30
C PHE A 142 -11.32 12.04 18.66
N ILE A 143 -9.98 11.99 18.82
CA ILE A 143 -9.33 12.35 20.08
C ILE A 143 -9.48 13.85 20.38
N ASP A 144 -9.41 14.70 19.35
CA ASP A 144 -9.57 16.15 19.51
C ASP A 144 -10.99 16.55 19.94
N ASP A 145 -11.99 15.87 19.38
CA ASP A 145 -13.40 16.11 19.69
C ASP A 145 -13.89 15.31 20.90
N TRP A 146 -13.03 14.48 21.52
CA TRP A 146 -13.45 13.53 22.53
C TRP A 146 -14.02 14.23 23.77
N ARG A 147 -15.16 13.73 24.22
CA ARG A 147 -15.77 14.04 25.51
C ARG A 147 -16.23 12.74 26.17
N PRO A 148 -16.07 12.58 27.50
CA PRO A 148 -16.52 11.38 28.18
C PRO A 148 -18.01 11.16 27.99
N SER A 149 -18.40 9.91 27.78
CA SER A 149 -19.81 9.54 27.70
C SER A 149 -20.56 9.84 29.01
N THR A 150 -21.88 9.97 28.92
CA THR A 150 -22.75 10.18 30.08
C THR A 150 -22.55 9.07 31.11
N ALA A 151 -22.43 7.81 30.68
CA ALA A 151 -22.15 6.68 31.55
C ALA A 151 -20.84 6.85 32.31
N THR A 152 -19.76 7.21 31.62
CA THR A 152 -18.44 7.44 32.24
C THR A 152 -18.48 8.58 33.25
N LYS A 153 -19.21 9.67 32.95
CA LYS A 153 -19.41 10.78 33.90
C LYS A 153 -20.14 10.32 35.17
N MET A 154 -21.19 9.52 35.04
CA MET A 154 -21.93 8.96 36.19
C MET A 154 -21.06 8.02 37.03
N LEU A 155 -20.26 7.14 36.40
CA LEU A 155 -19.35 6.24 37.10
C LEU A 155 -18.29 7.01 37.91
N ILE A 156 -17.79 8.10 37.35
CA ILE A 156 -16.83 8.96 38.02
C ILE A 156 -17.46 9.62 39.25
N GLN A 157 -18.69 10.11 39.15
CA GLN A 157 -19.41 10.74 40.27
C GLN A 157 -19.79 9.73 41.37
N GLN A 158 -20.26 8.53 41.01
CA GLN A 158 -20.66 7.50 41.97
C GLN A 158 -19.50 7.00 42.85
N THR A 159 -18.26 7.13 42.38
CA THR A 159 -17.07 6.69 43.12
C THR A 159 -16.62 7.73 44.18
N GLU A 160 -17.30 8.89 44.29
CA GLU A 160 -17.00 9.92 45.30
C GLU A 160 -17.60 9.66 46.68
N LEU A 161 -18.52 8.70 46.85
CA LEU A 161 -19.10 8.39 48.16
C LEU A 161 -18.12 7.58 49.02
N PRO A 162 -17.57 8.14 50.11
CA PRO A 162 -16.95 7.32 51.14
C PRO A 162 -18.04 6.47 51.78
N LEU A 163 -17.70 5.25 52.16
CA LEU A 163 -18.49 4.43 53.08
C LEU A 163 -18.63 5.15 54.44
N ALA A 164 -19.52 6.13 54.52
CA ALA A 164 -20.02 6.67 55.77
C ALA A 164 -21.25 5.85 56.15
N GLY A 165 -21.07 4.87 57.02
CA GLY A 165 -22.17 4.19 57.69
C GLY A 165 -22.16 2.67 57.58
N VAL A 166 -21.17 2.01 58.20
CA VAL A 166 -21.43 0.80 59.01
C VAL A 166 -20.47 0.83 60.21
N ALA A 167 -20.75 1.73 61.15
CA ALA A 167 -20.31 1.61 62.54
C ALA A 167 -21.54 2.02 63.36
N GLY A 168 -22.33 1.02 63.72
CA GLY A 168 -23.59 1.18 64.44
C GLY A 168 -24.07 -0.20 64.85
N ASP A 169 -23.89 -0.46 66.16
CA ASP A 169 -24.29 -1.59 67.00
C ASP A 169 -23.52 -2.92 66.88
#